data_AF-A0A7G8VKV2-F1
#
_entry.id   AF-A0A7G8VKV2-F1
#
_cell.length_a   1.000
_cell.length_b   1.000
_cell.length_c   1.000
_cell.angle_alpha   90.00
_cell.angle_beta   90.00
_cell.angle_gamma   90.00
#
_symmetry.space_group_name_H-M   'P 1'
#
loop_
_entity.id
_entity.type
_entity.pdbx_description
1 polymer ?
#
loop_
_entity_poly.entity_id
_entity_poly.type
_entity_poly.pdbx_seq_one_letter_code
_entity_poly.pdbx_strand_id
1 'polypeptide(L)'
;MAQLSKRLISACLTFSALASLGIDAAADTRKTALAVELADLIQVRRVASEYITRCGVEGTYLDPKRIFDVEPGYFSGISPQSAYWPEVVALYRRYQSTVCSAVTADEYARVFAEQYAQNLSEGELEATVSFFSSAAGRRYVSVSSEANFAVLTYMNKAMKSAMERAFKEAQQEVQAIVLRYRKDPK
;
A
#
# COMPACT_ATOMS: atom_id res chain seq x y z
N MET A 1 -32.13 82.20 18.59
CA MET A 1 -31.19 82.68 17.54
C MET A 1 -30.23 81.53 17.26
N ALA A 2 -30.50 80.75 16.22
CA ALA A 2 -29.89 80.84 14.88
C ALA A 2 -28.73 79.83 14.77
N GLN A 3 -28.55 79.01 13.75
CA GLN A 3 -29.33 78.68 12.56
C GLN A 3 -28.67 77.44 11.92
N LEU A 4 -29.50 76.51 11.43
CA LEU A 4 -29.39 75.75 10.17
C LEU A 4 -28.03 75.27 9.63
N SER A 5 -27.97 73.98 9.24
CA SER A 5 -27.83 73.52 7.84
C SER A 5 -27.28 72.07 7.76
N LYS A 6 -28.13 71.06 7.51
CA LYS A 6 -28.43 70.38 6.22
C LYS A 6 -27.50 69.22 5.82
N ARG A 7 -28.16 68.23 5.20
CA ARG A 7 -27.73 67.18 4.23
C ARG A 7 -27.54 65.79 4.86
N LEU A 8 -28.51 64.86 4.75
CA LEU A 8 -28.88 64.05 3.57
C LEU A 8 -27.66 63.50 2.82
N ILE A 9 -27.37 62.20 3.01
CA ILE A 9 -27.06 61.23 1.95
C ILE A 9 -27.49 59.85 2.47
N SER A 10 -28.58 59.36 1.87
CA SER A 10 -28.94 57.95 1.82
C SER A 10 -28.02 57.29 0.79
N ALA A 11 -27.29 56.26 1.17
CA ALA A 11 -26.60 55.38 0.23
C ALA A 11 -26.85 53.94 0.69
N CYS A 12 -27.81 53.33 0.00
CA CYS A 12 -28.16 51.92 0.02
C CYS A 12 -26.89 51.09 -0.33
N LEU A 13 -26.19 50.58 0.68
CA LEU A 13 -25.15 49.58 0.49
C LEU A 13 -25.85 48.23 0.24
N THR A 14 -25.97 47.91 -1.03
CA THR A 14 -26.38 46.61 -1.57
C THR A 14 -25.58 45.48 -0.92
N PHE A 15 -26.21 44.78 0.02
CA PHE A 15 -25.77 43.49 0.53
C PHE A 15 -26.03 42.45 -0.56
N SER A 16 -25.09 42.26 -1.48
CA SER A 16 -25.21 41.28 -2.57
C SER A 16 -23.88 40.57 -2.81
N ALA A 17 -23.41 39.86 -1.80
CA ALA A 17 -22.38 38.83 -1.94
C ALA A 17 -22.44 37.96 -0.68
N LEU A 18 -22.98 36.75 -0.79
CA LEU A 18 -22.74 35.57 0.06
C LEU A 18 -23.85 34.53 -0.21
N ALA A 19 -23.90 33.99 -1.43
CA ALA A 19 -24.73 32.83 -1.74
C ALA A 19 -23.99 31.80 -2.63
N SER A 20 -22.65 31.73 -2.50
CA SER A 20 -21.82 30.82 -3.29
C SER A 20 -21.12 29.73 -2.47
N LEU A 21 -21.39 29.63 -1.16
CA LEU A 21 -20.65 28.73 -0.25
C LEU A 21 -21.19 27.29 -0.16
N GLY A 22 -22.16 26.90 -1.00
CA GLY A 22 -22.86 25.62 -0.88
C GLY A 22 -22.55 24.56 -1.95
N ILE A 23 -21.84 24.91 -3.02
CA ILE A 23 -21.71 24.01 -4.20
C ILE A 23 -20.48 23.09 -4.09
N ASP A 24 -19.41 23.52 -3.42
CA ASP A 24 -18.15 22.75 -3.39
C ASP A 24 -18.23 21.49 -2.50
N ALA A 25 -19.01 21.51 -1.42
CA ALA A 25 -19.14 20.34 -0.54
C ALA A 25 -19.90 19.17 -1.20
N ALA A 26 -20.86 19.45 -2.09
CA ALA A 26 -21.63 18.41 -2.76
C ALA A 26 -20.85 17.75 -3.91
N ALA A 27 -20.10 18.52 -4.69
CA ALA A 27 -19.25 18.01 -5.77
C ALA A 27 -18.15 17.06 -5.23
N ASP A 28 -17.55 17.40 -4.08
CA ASP A 28 -16.55 16.55 -3.43
C ASP A 28 -17.13 15.19 -2.99
N THR A 29 -18.41 15.17 -2.54
CA THR A 29 -19.07 13.92 -2.13
C THR A 29 -19.35 12.97 -3.29
N ARG A 30 -19.79 13.48 -4.47
CA ARG A 30 -20.09 12.63 -5.63
C ARG A 30 -18.82 12.03 -6.20
N LYS A 31 -17.79 12.85 -6.34
CA LYS A 31 -16.46 12.43 -6.81
C LYS A 31 -15.88 11.33 -5.93
N THR A 32 -15.96 11.51 -4.61
CA THR A 32 -15.53 10.50 -3.63
C THR A 32 -16.35 9.21 -3.75
N ALA A 33 -17.67 9.30 -3.90
CA ALA A 33 -18.53 8.13 -4.07
C ALA A 33 -18.19 7.33 -5.33
N LEU A 34 -17.99 7.99 -6.47
CA LEU A 34 -17.58 7.33 -7.72
C LEU A 34 -16.21 6.66 -7.60
N ALA A 35 -15.27 7.28 -6.88
CA ALA A 35 -13.94 6.72 -6.66
C ALA A 35 -13.98 5.45 -5.79
N VAL A 36 -14.85 5.43 -4.77
CA VAL A 36 -15.11 4.24 -3.95
C VAL A 36 -15.75 3.15 -4.80
N GLU A 37 -16.78 3.48 -5.60
CA GLU A 37 -17.42 2.53 -6.50
C GLU A 37 -16.42 1.94 -7.51
N LEU A 38 -15.54 2.78 -8.08
CA LEU A 38 -14.48 2.32 -8.96
C LEU A 38 -13.53 1.35 -8.25
N ALA A 39 -13.08 1.67 -7.04
CA ALA A 39 -12.20 0.80 -6.25
C ALA A 39 -12.84 -0.57 -5.96
N ASP A 40 -14.15 -0.60 -5.70
CA ASP A 40 -14.90 -1.84 -5.52
C ASP A 40 -15.03 -2.64 -6.83
N LEU A 41 -15.35 -1.97 -7.95
CA LEU A 41 -15.49 -2.60 -9.27
C LEU A 41 -14.19 -3.25 -9.74
N ILE A 42 -13.04 -2.62 -9.50
CA ILE A 42 -11.72 -3.19 -9.82
C ILE A 42 -11.18 -4.11 -8.71
N GLN A 43 -11.97 -4.39 -7.69
CA GLN A 43 -11.70 -5.35 -6.61
C GLN A 43 -10.44 -5.02 -5.77
N VAL A 44 -10.17 -3.74 -5.51
CA VAL A 44 -8.99 -3.32 -4.72
C VAL A 44 -8.92 -4.03 -3.38
N ARG A 45 -10.04 -4.11 -2.64
CA ARG A 45 -10.10 -4.79 -1.34
C ARG A 45 -9.70 -6.27 -1.45
N ARG A 46 -10.16 -6.98 -2.48
CA ARG A 46 -9.79 -8.38 -2.69
C ARG A 46 -8.30 -8.52 -2.92
N VAL A 47 -7.74 -7.70 -3.82
CA VAL A 47 -6.30 -7.72 -4.11
C VAL A 47 -5.48 -7.45 -2.85
N ALA A 48 -5.87 -6.45 -2.04
CA ALA A 48 -5.24 -6.15 -0.77
C ALA A 48 -5.32 -7.33 0.22
N SER A 49 -6.49 -7.95 0.38
CA SER A 49 -6.67 -9.13 1.24
C SER A 49 -5.79 -10.30 0.82
N GLU A 50 -5.61 -10.52 -0.49
CA GLU A 50 -4.73 -11.58 -0.99
C GLU A 50 -3.25 -11.29 -0.67
N TYR A 51 -2.79 -10.04 -0.79
CA TYR A 51 -1.44 -9.66 -0.37
C TYR A 51 -1.21 -9.83 1.14
N ILE A 52 -2.16 -9.36 1.96
CA ILE A 52 -2.10 -9.48 3.42
C ILE A 52 -2.05 -10.96 3.83
N THR A 53 -2.89 -11.80 3.23
CA THR A 53 -2.91 -13.24 3.49
C THR A 53 -1.58 -13.90 3.14
N ARG A 54 -0.92 -13.47 2.06
CA ARG A 54 0.39 -14.00 1.64
C ARG A 54 1.57 -13.44 2.44
N CYS A 55 1.37 -12.40 3.26
CA CYS A 55 2.46 -11.81 4.04
C CYS A 55 2.93 -12.73 5.18
N GLY A 56 2.02 -13.47 5.82
CA GLY A 56 2.32 -14.32 7.00
C GLY A 56 2.55 -15.80 6.70
N VAL A 57 2.84 -16.17 5.45
CA VAL A 57 3.03 -17.59 5.08
C VAL A 57 4.47 -18.06 5.33
N GLU A 58 4.62 -19.36 5.56
CA GLU A 58 5.93 -20.02 5.64
C GLU A 58 6.73 -19.83 4.34
N GLY A 59 8.05 -19.73 4.45
CA GLY A 59 8.96 -19.50 3.33
C GLY A 59 9.06 -18.06 2.84
N THR A 60 8.37 -17.10 3.48
CA THR A 60 8.59 -15.66 3.27
C THR A 60 9.95 -15.22 3.83
N TYR A 61 10.39 -14.00 3.47
CA TYR A 61 11.63 -13.43 4.03
C TYR A 61 11.56 -13.19 5.55
N LEU A 62 10.36 -13.26 6.13
CA LEU A 62 10.12 -13.15 7.56
C LEU A 62 10.10 -14.53 8.26
N ASP A 63 10.21 -15.64 7.53
CA ASP A 63 10.22 -16.98 8.11
C ASP A 63 11.58 -17.22 8.81
N PRO A 64 11.60 -17.47 10.14
CA PRO A 64 12.84 -17.69 10.88
C PRO A 64 13.62 -18.90 10.35
N LYS A 65 12.95 -19.94 9.81
CA LYS A 65 13.65 -21.06 9.20
C LYS A 65 14.40 -20.63 7.95
N ARG A 66 13.77 -19.83 7.09
CA ARG A 66 14.43 -19.28 5.89
C ARG A 66 15.58 -18.36 6.26
N ILE A 67 15.40 -17.52 7.28
CA ILE A 67 16.46 -16.64 7.79
C ILE A 67 17.65 -17.48 8.27
N PHE A 68 17.41 -18.54 9.04
CA PHE A 68 18.47 -19.46 9.46
C PHE A 68 19.15 -20.19 8.30
N ASP A 69 18.37 -20.67 7.32
CA ASP A 69 18.91 -21.39 6.16
C ASP A 69 19.85 -20.48 5.32
N VAL A 70 19.57 -19.17 5.29
CA VAL A 70 20.41 -18.16 4.61
C VAL A 70 21.59 -17.75 5.50
N GLU A 71 21.35 -17.50 6.78
CA GLU A 71 22.35 -17.04 7.74
C GLU A 71 22.26 -17.84 9.06
N PRO A 72 22.97 -18.98 9.17
CA PRO A 72 22.88 -19.84 10.36
C PRO A 72 23.32 -19.17 11.67
N GLY A 73 24.09 -18.08 11.58
CA GLY A 73 24.52 -17.28 12.72
C GLY A 73 23.52 -16.22 13.19
N TYR A 74 22.44 -15.97 12.44
CA TYR A 74 21.51 -14.86 12.67
C TYR A 74 20.87 -14.90 14.06
N PHE A 75 20.57 -16.10 14.56
CA PHE A 75 19.98 -16.30 15.89
C PHE A 75 21.03 -16.62 16.97
N SER A 76 22.26 -16.13 16.82
CA SER A 76 23.34 -16.28 17.82
C SER A 76 23.57 -17.74 18.25
N GLY A 77 23.48 -18.68 17.30
CA GLY A 77 23.68 -20.10 17.54
C GLY A 77 22.42 -20.91 17.86
N ILE A 78 21.24 -20.29 18.00
CA ILE A 78 19.97 -21.02 18.10
C ILE A 78 19.60 -21.54 16.70
N SER A 79 19.49 -22.86 16.57
CA SER A 79 19.13 -23.54 15.31
C SER A 79 17.76 -24.24 15.39
N PRO A 80 17.21 -24.72 14.26
CA PRO A 80 16.00 -25.56 14.25
C PRO A 80 16.03 -26.82 15.13
N GLN A 81 17.22 -27.29 15.52
CA GLN A 81 17.41 -28.44 16.42
C GLN A 81 17.49 -28.03 17.90
N SER A 82 17.62 -26.74 18.20
CA SER A 82 17.65 -26.23 19.56
C SER A 82 16.30 -26.41 20.26
N ALA A 83 16.32 -26.73 21.55
CA ALA A 83 15.11 -26.79 22.38
C ALA A 83 14.38 -25.43 22.45
N TYR A 84 15.08 -24.32 22.23
CA TYR A 84 14.52 -22.96 22.22
C TYR A 84 13.96 -22.53 20.86
N TRP A 85 14.12 -23.32 19.81
CA TRP A 85 13.62 -22.98 18.47
C TRP A 85 12.11 -22.70 18.41
N PRO A 86 11.24 -23.46 19.11
CA PRO A 86 9.82 -23.16 19.15
C PRO A 86 9.51 -21.75 19.66
N GLU A 87 10.32 -21.20 20.58
CA GLU A 87 10.16 -19.83 21.08
C GLU A 87 10.50 -18.79 20.02
N VAL A 88 11.55 -19.03 19.22
CA VAL A 88 11.91 -18.19 18.06
C VAL A 88 10.77 -18.19 17.05
N VAL A 89 10.22 -19.37 16.71
CA VAL A 89 9.09 -19.50 15.79
C VAL A 89 7.86 -18.75 16.31
N ALA A 90 7.55 -18.89 17.61
CA ALA A 90 6.43 -18.17 18.21
C ALA A 90 6.62 -16.65 18.22
N LEU A 91 7.84 -16.17 18.48
CA LEU A 91 8.20 -14.75 18.40
C LEU A 91 8.00 -14.21 16.99
N TYR A 92 8.54 -14.91 15.98
CA TYR A 92 8.44 -14.49 14.60
C TYR A 92 7.01 -14.55 14.07
N ARG A 93 6.19 -15.51 14.51
CA ARG A 93 4.76 -15.53 14.18
C ARG A 93 4.05 -14.28 14.70
N ARG A 94 4.36 -13.82 15.92
CA ARG A 94 3.80 -12.57 16.45
C ARG A 94 4.30 -11.37 15.66
N TYR A 95 5.61 -11.30 15.39
CA TYR A 95 6.20 -10.25 14.58
C TYR A 95 5.57 -10.16 13.18
N GLN A 96 5.45 -11.29 12.49
CA GLN A 96 4.76 -11.39 11.20
C GLN A 96 3.31 -10.94 11.30
N SER A 97 2.56 -11.42 12.30
CA SER A 97 1.18 -10.99 12.51
C SER A 97 1.08 -9.47 12.64
N THR A 98 1.93 -8.85 13.46
CA THR A 98 1.95 -7.39 13.65
C THR A 98 2.28 -6.63 12.37
N VAL A 99 3.32 -7.06 11.63
CA VAL A 99 3.73 -6.39 10.40
C VAL A 99 2.68 -6.57 9.30
N CYS A 100 2.15 -7.78 9.14
CA CYS A 100 1.18 -8.11 8.10
C CYS A 100 -0.21 -7.54 8.36
N SER A 101 -0.56 -7.24 9.63
CA SER A 101 -1.82 -6.58 9.98
C SER A 101 -1.69 -5.06 10.16
N ALA A 102 -0.54 -4.46 9.82
CA ALA A 102 -0.32 -3.03 10.00
C ALA A 102 -1.24 -2.16 9.10
N VAL A 103 -1.76 -2.75 8.02
CA VAL A 103 -2.73 -2.13 7.12
C VAL A 103 -3.84 -3.14 6.85
N THR A 104 -5.09 -2.72 7.00
CA THR A 104 -6.26 -3.53 6.65
C THR A 104 -6.60 -3.40 5.17
N ALA A 105 -7.31 -4.39 4.62
CA ALA A 105 -7.79 -4.33 3.23
C ALA A 105 -8.75 -3.13 3.00
N ASP A 106 -9.49 -2.73 4.03
CA ASP A 106 -10.38 -1.57 3.99
C ASP A 106 -9.61 -0.24 3.97
N GLU A 107 -8.59 -0.09 4.82
CA GLU A 107 -7.72 1.09 4.79
C GLU A 107 -7.00 1.20 3.44
N TYR A 108 -6.52 0.09 2.90
CA TYR A 108 -5.89 0.05 1.58
C TYR A 108 -6.87 0.50 0.49
N ALA A 109 -8.09 -0.04 0.46
CA ALA A 109 -9.11 0.33 -0.52
C ALA A 109 -9.52 1.80 -0.39
N ARG A 110 -9.66 2.31 0.84
CA ARG A 110 -9.94 3.73 1.11
C ARG A 110 -8.86 4.64 0.53
N VAL A 111 -7.59 4.38 0.84
CA VAL A 111 -6.46 5.18 0.30
C VAL A 111 -6.45 5.15 -1.23
N PHE A 112 -6.77 4.00 -1.83
CA PHE A 112 -6.86 3.87 -3.28
C PHE A 112 -7.98 4.72 -3.89
N ALA A 113 -9.18 4.70 -3.28
CA ALA A 113 -10.30 5.53 -3.68
C ALA A 113 -9.98 7.03 -3.51
N GLU A 114 -9.32 7.42 -2.41
CA GLU A 114 -8.88 8.81 -2.19
C GLU A 114 -7.92 9.27 -3.29
N GLN A 115 -6.99 8.43 -3.73
CA GLN A 115 -6.10 8.76 -4.83
C GLN A 115 -6.86 8.93 -6.15
N TYR A 116 -7.88 8.13 -6.42
CA TYR A 116 -8.73 8.35 -7.61
C TYR A 116 -9.55 9.65 -7.52
N ALA A 117 -10.16 9.92 -6.37
CA ALA A 117 -10.90 11.15 -6.14
C ALA A 117 -10.00 12.39 -6.26
N GLN A 118 -8.73 12.32 -5.89
CA GLN A 118 -7.79 13.43 -6.03
C GLN A 118 -7.35 13.64 -7.48
N ASN A 119 -7.09 12.58 -8.23
CA ASN A 119 -6.37 12.66 -9.51
C ASN A 119 -7.23 12.59 -10.77
N LEU A 120 -8.48 12.13 -10.68
CA LEU A 120 -9.40 12.06 -11.81
C LEU A 120 -10.46 13.15 -11.70
N SER A 121 -10.97 13.66 -12.81
CA SER A 121 -12.19 14.49 -12.81
C SER A 121 -13.44 13.63 -12.56
N GLU A 122 -14.56 14.26 -12.18
CA GLU A 122 -15.83 13.55 -12.01
C GLU A 122 -16.25 12.81 -13.30
N GLY A 123 -16.15 13.47 -14.47
CA GLY A 123 -16.51 12.85 -15.75
C GLY A 123 -15.61 11.66 -16.12
N GLU A 124 -14.32 11.70 -15.78
CA GLU A 124 -13.42 10.55 -15.96
C GLU A 124 -13.78 9.39 -15.03
N LEU A 125 -14.11 9.68 -13.77
CA LEU A 125 -14.59 8.68 -12.82
C LEU A 125 -15.89 8.02 -13.32
N GLU A 126 -16.86 8.81 -13.79
CA GLU A 126 -18.11 8.30 -14.35
C GLU A 126 -17.89 7.39 -15.56
N ALA A 127 -17.07 7.82 -16.51
CA ALA A 127 -16.75 7.04 -17.70
C ALA A 127 -16.06 5.71 -17.32
N THR A 128 -15.16 5.77 -16.33
CA THR A 128 -14.39 4.61 -15.86
C THR A 128 -15.29 3.63 -15.09
N VAL A 129 -16.13 4.13 -14.18
CA VAL A 129 -17.17 3.35 -13.49
C VAL A 129 -18.10 2.70 -14.50
N SER A 130 -18.58 3.44 -15.51
CA SER A 130 -19.44 2.90 -16.57
C SER A 130 -18.77 1.73 -17.31
N PHE A 131 -17.51 1.88 -17.69
CA PHE A 131 -16.75 0.83 -18.34
C PHE A 131 -16.59 -0.41 -17.43
N PHE A 132 -16.12 -0.26 -16.20
CA PHE A 132 -15.90 -1.40 -15.30
C PHE A 132 -17.21 -2.05 -14.80
N SER A 133 -18.32 -1.31 -14.83
CA SER A 133 -19.68 -1.83 -14.63
C SER A 133 -20.23 -2.57 -15.85
N SER A 134 -19.57 -2.56 -17.00
CA SER A 134 -19.97 -3.37 -18.16
C SER A 134 -19.57 -4.85 -18.01
N ALA A 135 -20.16 -5.74 -18.81
CA ALA A 135 -19.75 -7.14 -18.85
C ALA A 135 -18.29 -7.32 -19.27
N ALA A 136 -17.83 -6.53 -20.25
CA ALA A 136 -16.45 -6.54 -20.72
C ALA A 136 -15.49 -6.03 -19.64
N GLY A 137 -15.84 -4.95 -18.95
CA GLY A 137 -15.05 -4.38 -17.85
C GLY A 137 -14.88 -5.35 -16.67
N ARG A 138 -15.98 -5.96 -16.21
CA ARG A 138 -15.91 -7.01 -15.18
C ARG A 138 -15.06 -8.20 -15.61
N ARG A 139 -15.19 -8.64 -16.86
CA ARG A 139 -14.36 -9.73 -17.41
C ARG A 139 -12.88 -9.34 -17.41
N TYR A 140 -12.56 -8.12 -17.83
CA TYR A 140 -11.21 -7.59 -17.82
C TYR A 140 -10.61 -7.58 -16.40
N VAL A 141 -11.34 -7.08 -15.40
CA VAL A 141 -10.86 -7.03 -14.00
C VAL A 141 -10.53 -8.44 -13.48
N SER A 142 -11.40 -9.43 -13.77
CA SER A 142 -11.17 -10.81 -13.38
C SER A 142 -9.90 -11.40 -14.00
N VAL A 143 -9.73 -11.27 -15.32
CA VAL A 143 -8.53 -11.77 -16.02
C VAL A 143 -7.28 -11.05 -15.56
N SER A 144 -7.36 -9.74 -15.42
CA SER A 144 -6.20 -8.91 -15.07
C SER A 144 -5.70 -9.22 -13.66
N SER A 145 -6.62 -9.44 -12.71
CA SER A 145 -6.28 -9.89 -11.37
C SER A 145 -5.56 -11.24 -11.38
N GLU A 146 -6.12 -12.24 -12.09
CA GLU A 146 -5.50 -13.57 -12.22
C GLU A 146 -4.12 -13.50 -12.87
N ALA A 147 -3.98 -12.74 -13.96
CA ALA A 147 -2.72 -12.55 -14.66
C ALA A 147 -1.68 -11.86 -13.75
N ASN A 148 -2.08 -10.83 -13.00
CA ASN A 148 -1.21 -10.14 -12.05
C ASN A 148 -0.69 -11.11 -10.97
N PHE A 149 -1.55 -11.95 -10.41
CA PHE A 149 -1.12 -12.96 -9.43
C PHE A 149 -0.17 -14.00 -10.02
N ALA A 150 -0.40 -14.42 -11.26
CA ALA A 150 0.51 -15.33 -11.96
C ALA A 150 1.89 -14.69 -12.16
N VAL A 151 1.95 -13.42 -12.59
CA VAL A 151 3.20 -12.67 -12.78
C VAL A 151 3.93 -12.49 -11.46
N LEU A 152 3.25 -12.06 -10.39
CA LEU A 152 3.87 -11.90 -9.07
C LEU A 152 4.44 -13.22 -8.53
N THR A 153 3.72 -14.33 -8.74
CA THR A 153 4.19 -15.66 -8.35
C THR A 153 5.46 -16.05 -9.11
N TYR A 154 5.48 -15.79 -10.43
CA TYR A 154 6.66 -15.99 -11.26
C TYR A 154 7.84 -15.12 -10.80
N MET A 155 7.62 -13.82 -10.58
CA MET A 155 8.64 -12.87 -10.12
C MET A 155 9.21 -13.27 -8.77
N ASN A 156 8.36 -13.62 -7.79
CA ASN A 156 8.81 -14.07 -6.47
C ASN A 156 9.71 -15.31 -6.57
N LYS A 157 9.35 -16.28 -7.42
CA LYS A 157 10.18 -17.47 -7.67
C LYS A 157 11.52 -17.10 -8.31
N ALA A 158 11.50 -16.24 -9.34
CA ALA A 158 12.70 -15.81 -10.04
C ALA A 158 13.65 -15.01 -9.13
N MET A 159 13.11 -14.05 -8.36
CA MET A 159 13.85 -13.26 -7.38
C MET A 159 14.44 -14.13 -6.28
N LYS A 160 13.67 -15.08 -5.73
CA LYS A 160 14.17 -16.04 -4.73
C LYS A 160 15.41 -16.77 -5.23
N SER A 161 15.35 -17.35 -6.44
CA SER A 161 16.48 -18.06 -7.03
C SER A 161 17.67 -17.14 -7.35
N ALA A 162 17.42 -15.90 -7.77
CA ALA A 162 18.48 -14.92 -8.02
C ALA A 162 19.18 -14.49 -6.72
N MET A 163 18.41 -14.17 -5.68
CA MET A 163 18.93 -13.80 -4.36
C MET A 163 19.79 -14.92 -3.75
N GLU A 164 19.34 -16.18 -3.83
CA GLU A 164 20.10 -17.32 -3.30
C GLU A 164 21.47 -17.48 -3.98
N ARG A 165 21.56 -17.25 -5.30
CA ARG A 165 22.84 -17.26 -6.02
C ARG A 165 23.72 -16.07 -5.65
N ALA A 166 23.18 -14.86 -5.75
CA ALA A 166 23.93 -13.62 -5.49
C ALA A 166 24.44 -13.55 -4.04
N PHE A 167 23.65 -14.01 -3.08
CA PHE A 167 24.06 -14.06 -1.68
C PHE A 167 25.24 -15.02 -1.46
N LYS A 168 25.22 -16.20 -2.09
CA LYS A 168 26.32 -17.16 -2.03
C LYS A 168 27.62 -16.58 -2.62
N GLU A 169 27.53 -15.89 -3.75
CA GLU A 169 28.66 -15.20 -4.38
C GLU A 169 29.22 -14.11 -3.45
N ALA A 170 28.35 -13.24 -2.91
CA ALA A 170 28.74 -12.21 -1.97
C ALA A 170 29.41 -12.78 -0.71
N GLN A 171 28.91 -13.88 -0.15
CA GLN A 171 29.54 -14.54 0.99
C GLN A 171 30.96 -15.03 0.68
N GLN A 172 31.19 -15.58 -0.52
CA GLN A 172 32.54 -16.00 -0.93
C GLN A 172 33.51 -14.81 -1.00
N GLU A 173 33.06 -13.68 -1.56
CA GLU A 173 33.86 -12.46 -1.63
C GLU A 173 34.16 -11.88 -0.24
N VAL A 174 33.17 -11.83 0.64
CA VAL A 174 33.35 -11.39 2.04
C VAL A 174 34.35 -12.30 2.77
N GLN A 175 34.27 -13.61 2.60
CA GLN A 175 35.25 -14.53 3.18
C GLN A 175 36.66 -14.27 2.65
N ALA A 176 36.82 -14.00 1.36
CA ALA A 176 38.11 -13.63 0.80
C ALA A 176 38.65 -12.32 1.41
N ILE A 177 37.78 -11.32 1.63
CA ILE A 177 38.13 -10.07 2.32
C ILE A 177 38.59 -10.36 3.76
N VAL A 178 37.81 -11.14 4.53
CA VAL A 178 38.12 -11.49 5.92
C VAL A 178 39.47 -12.23 6.01
N LEU A 179 39.74 -13.16 5.09
CA LEU A 179 41.02 -13.87 5.04
C LEU A 179 42.19 -12.93 4.74
N ARG A 180 42.01 -11.93 3.87
CA ARG A 180 43.04 -10.90 3.63
C ARG A 180 43.26 -10.04 4.87
N TYR A 181 42.19 -9.56 5.50
CA TYR A 181 42.27 -8.75 6.73
C TYR A 181 42.96 -9.49 7.87
N ARG A 182 42.67 -10.79 8.07
CA ARG A 182 43.35 -11.59 9.10
C ARG A 182 44.85 -11.77 8.84
N LYS A 183 45.29 -11.76 7.57
CA LYS A 183 46.70 -11.88 7.19
C LYS A 183 47.45 -10.55 7.34
N ASP A 184 46.80 -9.43 7.05
CA ASP A 184 47.36 -8.08 7.11
C ASP A 184 46.30 -7.11 7.66
N PRO A 185 46.13 -7.06 9.00
CA PRO A 185 45.22 -6.12 9.63
C PRO A 185 45.83 -4.71 9.57
N LYS A 186 45.21 -3.84 8.76
CA LYS A 186 45.56 -2.42 8.69
C LYS A 186 44.74 -1.58 9.67
#